data_AF-A0A2M7KZL3-F1
#
_entry.id   AF-A0A2M7KZL3-F1
#
_cell.length_a   1.000
_cell.length_b   1.000
_cell.length_c   1.000
_cell.angle_alpha   90.00
_cell.angle_beta   90.00
_cell.angle_gamma   90.00
#
_symmetry.space_group_name_H-M   'P 1'
#
loop_
_entity.id
_entity.type
_entity.pdbx_description
1 polymer ?
#
loop_
_entity_poly.entity_id
_entity_poly.type
_entity_poly.pdbx_seq_one_letter_code
_entity_poly.pdbx_strand_id
1 'polypeptide(L)'
;MGWDTHDPDEVFREYRRKPQDNPVDHALFLHRSPRLFVEAQGLGTNLLDRKWVSQTLGYATVVGVEWCVLTNGDEYRLYNAHAPVDVEEKLFRSVTVSDDT
;
A
#
# COMPACT_ATOMS: atom_id res chain seq x y z
N MET A 1 -14.99 -0.54 -3.51
CA MET A 1 -14.07 -0.02 -2.46
C MET A 1 -14.69 1.12 -1.65
N GLY A 2 -15.62 1.94 -2.18
CA GLY A 2 -16.43 2.88 -1.38
C GLY A 2 -15.75 4.20 -0.99
N TRP A 3 -14.50 4.42 -1.42
CA TRP A 3 -13.73 5.65 -1.24
C TRP A 3 -13.98 6.62 -2.38
N ASP A 4 -14.06 7.92 -2.09
CA ASP A 4 -14.08 8.96 -3.14
C ASP A 4 -12.64 9.33 -3.54
N THR A 5 -12.25 8.92 -4.74
CA THR A 5 -10.91 9.22 -5.29
C THR A 5 -10.71 10.68 -5.68
N HIS A 6 -11.79 11.49 -5.70
CA HIS A 6 -11.75 12.91 -6.00
C HIS A 6 -11.70 13.78 -4.74
N ASP A 7 -11.96 13.22 -3.56
CA ASP A 7 -11.83 13.92 -2.29
C ASP A 7 -10.41 13.71 -1.71
N PRO A 8 -9.55 14.75 -1.70
CA PRO A 8 -8.22 14.64 -1.10
C PRO A 8 -8.22 14.45 0.41
N ASP A 9 -9.35 14.70 1.11
CA ASP A 9 -9.51 14.36 2.53
C ASP A 9 -9.73 12.84 2.72
N GLU A 10 -10.05 12.09 1.66
CA GLU A 10 -10.20 10.63 1.64
C GLU A 10 -9.05 9.92 0.90
N VAL A 11 -8.66 10.38 -0.29
CA VAL A 11 -7.66 9.75 -1.15
C VAL A 11 -6.69 10.80 -1.71
N PHE A 12 -5.42 10.67 -1.39
CA PHE A 12 -4.35 11.52 -1.92
C PHE A 12 -3.46 10.74 -2.89
N ARG A 13 -3.33 11.23 -4.13
CA ARG A 13 -2.47 10.63 -5.16
C ARG A 13 -1.04 11.16 -5.08
N GLU A 14 -0.06 10.31 -5.41
CA GLU A 14 1.37 10.63 -5.34
C GLU A 14 1.78 11.25 -3.99
N TYR A 15 1.28 10.67 -2.90
CA TYR A 15 1.40 11.23 -1.58
C TYR A 15 2.85 11.20 -1.10
N ARG A 16 3.31 12.35 -0.57
CA ARG A 16 4.59 12.50 0.11
C ARG A 16 4.37 13.14 1.48
N ARG A 17 4.89 12.52 2.54
CA ARG A 17 4.93 13.12 3.89
C ARG A 17 5.86 14.32 3.93
N LYS A 18 7.02 14.23 3.28
CA LYS A 18 7.97 15.34 3.06
C LYS A 18 8.25 15.51 1.56
N PRO A 19 8.52 16.73 1.06
CA PRO A 19 8.73 16.97 -0.37
C PRO A 19 9.82 16.11 -1.03
N GLN A 20 10.84 15.70 -0.26
CA GLN A 20 11.96 14.88 -0.71
C GLN A 20 11.71 13.37 -0.68
N ASP A 21 10.57 12.92 -0.13
CA ASP A 21 10.25 11.51 -0.07
C ASP A 21 9.85 10.99 -1.45
N ASN A 22 10.11 9.70 -1.70
CA ASN A 22 9.50 9.01 -2.82
C ASN A 22 7.99 8.92 -2.59
N PRO A 23 7.15 9.31 -3.57
CA PRO A 23 5.71 9.25 -3.42
C PRO A 23 5.22 7.80 -3.36
N VAL A 24 4.15 7.58 -2.62
CA VAL A 24 3.28 6.40 -2.79
C VAL A 24 2.16 6.75 -3.75
N ASP A 25 1.75 5.80 -4.60
CA ASP A 25 0.74 6.08 -5.64
C ASP A 25 -0.57 6.63 -5.05
N HIS A 26 -1.07 6.00 -3.98
CA HIS A 26 -2.25 6.47 -3.26
C HIS A 26 -2.07 6.34 -1.75
N ALA A 27 -2.51 7.35 -1.01
CA ALA A 27 -2.67 7.31 0.43
C ALA A 27 -4.15 7.54 0.78
N LEU A 28 -4.72 6.62 1.55
CA LEU A 28 -6.09 6.70 2.04
C LEU A 28 -6.08 7.23 3.47
N PHE A 29 -6.95 8.20 3.71
CA PHE A 29 -7.01 8.97 4.95
C PHE A 29 -8.25 8.62 5.76
N LEU A 30 -8.10 8.50 7.07
CA LEU A 30 -9.23 8.55 8.00
C LEU A 30 -8.98 9.66 8.99
N HIS A 31 -9.95 10.57 9.13
CA HIS A 31 -9.85 11.74 10.00
C HIS A 31 -8.55 12.55 9.74
N ARG A 32 -8.22 12.77 8.45
CA ARG A 32 -7.01 13.51 8.01
C ARG A 32 -5.67 12.89 8.43
N SER A 33 -5.69 11.63 8.84
CA SER A 33 -4.48 10.86 9.12
C SER A 33 -4.35 9.76 8.07
N PRO A 34 -3.17 9.58 7.43
CA PRO A 34 -2.98 8.49 6.49
C PRO A 34 -3.07 7.16 7.24
N ARG A 35 -3.86 6.22 6.73
CA ARG A 35 -4.10 4.90 7.36
C ARG A 35 -3.73 3.73 6.47
N LEU A 36 -3.79 3.92 5.16
CA LEU A 36 -3.49 2.89 4.20
C LEU A 36 -2.71 3.49 3.03
N PHE A 37 -1.57 2.90 2.73
CA PHE A 37 -0.80 3.16 1.51
C PHE A 37 -1.13 2.11 0.45
N VAL A 38 -1.31 2.53 -0.79
CA VAL A 38 -1.56 1.63 -1.92
C VAL A 38 -0.52 1.93 -2.99
N GLU A 39 0.25 0.91 -3.33
CA GLU A 39 1.27 0.95 -4.39
C GLU A 39 0.84 0.03 -5.54
N ALA A 40 0.84 0.55 -6.76
CA ALA A 40 0.46 -0.17 -7.96
C ALA A 40 1.69 -0.51 -8.80
N GLN A 41 1.83 -1.77 -9.15
CA GLN A 41 2.81 -2.26 -10.10
C GLN A 41 2.16 -2.54 -11.46
N GLY A 42 2.96 -2.66 -12.51
CA GLY A 42 2.47 -3.01 -13.83
C GLY A 42 1.80 -4.40 -13.84
N LEU A 43 0.81 -4.59 -14.71
CA LEU A 43 0.13 -5.88 -14.89
C LEU A 43 1.14 -7.00 -15.14
N GLY A 44 0.96 -8.15 -14.48
CA GLY A 44 1.87 -9.30 -14.59
C GLY A 44 3.18 -9.16 -13.82
N THR A 45 3.40 -8.04 -13.11
CA THR A 45 4.55 -7.91 -12.20
C THR A 45 4.42 -8.91 -11.05
N ASN A 46 5.51 -9.61 -10.75
CA ASN A 46 5.57 -10.48 -9.58
C ASN A 46 5.64 -9.65 -8.29
N LEU A 47 4.55 -9.64 -7.52
CA LEU A 47 4.46 -8.91 -6.26
C LEU A 47 5.26 -9.54 -5.10
N LEU A 48 5.84 -10.74 -5.28
CA LEU A 48 6.75 -11.38 -4.31
C LEU A 48 8.16 -10.78 -4.33
N ASP A 49 8.47 -9.90 -5.29
CA ASP A 49 9.76 -9.24 -5.30
C ASP A 49 9.91 -8.40 -4.02
N ARG A 50 10.84 -8.85 -3.17
CA ARG A 50 11.15 -8.25 -1.87
C ARG A 50 11.51 -6.78 -1.99
N LYS A 51 11.99 -6.32 -3.13
CA LYS A 51 12.25 -4.90 -3.39
C LYS A 51 10.99 -4.05 -3.20
N TRP A 52 9.88 -4.44 -3.82
CA TRP A 52 8.63 -3.68 -3.75
C TRP A 52 8.05 -3.69 -2.34
N VAL A 53 8.01 -4.87 -1.73
CA VAL A 53 7.51 -5.03 -0.35
C VAL A 53 8.35 -4.19 0.63
N SER A 54 9.68 -4.25 0.52
CA SER A 54 10.58 -3.52 1.43
C SER A 54 10.46 -2.01 1.25
N GLN A 55 10.32 -1.53 0.01
CA GLN A 55 10.15 -0.09 -0.27
C GLN A 55 8.84 0.44 0.34
N THR A 56 7.72 -0.21 0.05
CA THR A 56 6.39 0.23 0.53
C THR A 56 6.27 0.13 2.05
N LEU A 57 6.70 -0.99 2.65
CA LEU A 57 6.64 -1.17 4.11
C LEU A 57 7.63 -0.28 4.84
N GLY A 58 8.82 -0.06 4.27
CA GLY A 58 9.82 0.84 4.84
C GLY A 58 9.29 2.27 4.92
N TYR A 59 8.66 2.77 3.84
CA TYR A 59 8.09 4.11 3.85
C TYR A 59 6.92 4.23 4.84
N ALA A 60 5.99 3.26 4.84
CA ALA A 60 4.87 3.24 5.76
C ALA A 60 5.33 3.24 7.24
N THR A 61 6.33 2.42 7.57
CA THR A 61 6.92 2.37 8.92
C THR A 61 7.50 3.73 9.33
N VAL A 62 8.21 4.43 8.44
CA VAL A 62 8.79 5.75 8.72
C VAL A 62 7.70 6.82 8.91
N VAL A 63 6.62 6.75 8.14
CA VAL A 63 5.49 7.72 8.24
C VAL A 63 4.55 7.38 9.40
N GLY A 64 4.59 6.15 9.92
CA GLY A 64 3.69 5.64 10.97
C GLY A 64 2.34 5.16 10.44
N VAL A 65 2.29 4.72 9.18
CA VAL A 65 1.10 4.15 8.54
C VAL A 65 1.11 2.64 8.73
N GLU A 66 0.02 2.11 9.29
CA GLU A 66 -0.05 0.70 9.68
C GLU A 66 -0.28 -0.25 8.51
N TRP A 67 -1.11 0.14 7.54
CA TRP A 67 -1.55 -0.76 6.48
C TRP A 67 -0.96 -0.37 5.13
N CYS A 68 -0.54 -1.39 4.37
CA CYS A 68 -0.11 -1.24 2.99
C CYS A 68 -0.79 -2.26 2.09
N VAL A 69 -1.19 -1.83 0.90
CA VAL A 69 -1.60 -2.70 -0.20
C VAL A 69 -0.59 -2.58 -1.33
N LEU A 70 -0.08 -3.71 -1.77
CA LEU A 70 0.67 -3.81 -3.04
C LEU A 70 -0.22 -4.56 -4.04
N THR A 71 -0.38 -4.01 -5.24
CA THR A 71 -1.23 -4.63 -6.27
C THR A 71 -0.63 -4.50 -7.66
N ASN A 72 -0.93 -5.47 -8.54
CA ASN A 72 -0.68 -5.39 -9.98
C ASN A 72 -1.99 -5.36 -10.79
N GLY A 73 -3.11 -5.10 -10.13
CA GLY A 73 -4.46 -5.09 -10.70
C GLY A 73 -5.21 -6.43 -10.63
N ASP A 74 -4.50 -7.57 -10.62
CA ASP A 74 -5.11 -8.90 -10.47
C ASP A 74 -4.93 -9.43 -9.05
N GLU A 75 -3.73 -9.29 -8.49
CA GLU A 75 -3.43 -9.65 -7.10
C GLU A 75 -3.40 -8.40 -6.21
N TYR A 76 -3.95 -8.54 -5.00
CA TYR A 76 -3.96 -7.53 -3.95
C TYR A 76 -3.37 -8.14 -2.68
N ARG A 77 -2.26 -7.57 -2.20
CA ARG A 77 -1.57 -8.03 -0.99
C ARG A 77 -1.63 -6.98 0.10
N LEU A 78 -2.33 -7.31 1.18
CA LEU A 78 -2.48 -6.49 2.37
C LEU A 78 -1.42 -6.88 3.40
N TYR A 79 -0.63 -5.91 3.83
CA TYR A 79 0.43 -6.06 4.81
C TYR A 79 0.17 -5.18 6.04
N ASN A 80 0.61 -5.65 7.21
CA ASN A 80 0.69 -4.83 8.42
C ASN A 80 2.15 -4.38 8.62
N ALA A 81 2.44 -3.11 8.37
CA ALA A 81 3.77 -2.53 8.47
C ALA A 81 4.32 -2.54 9.91
N HIS A 82 3.43 -2.51 10.91
CA HIS A 82 3.80 -2.49 12.33
C HIS A 82 4.00 -3.87 12.96
N ALA A 83 3.69 -4.96 12.24
CA ALA A 83 3.92 -6.31 12.75
C ALA A 83 5.42 -6.49 13.09
N PRO A 84 5.77 -6.97 14.31
CA PRO A 84 7.15 -7.09 14.78
C PRO A 84 7.79 -8.40 14.27
N VAL A 85 7.73 -8.61 12.96
CA VAL A 85 8.23 -9.78 12.24
C VAL A 85 9.02 -9.34 11.00
N ASP A 86 9.70 -10.27 10.36
CA ASP A 86 10.41 -10.00 9.11
C ASP A 86 9.44 -9.59 8.00
N VAL A 87 9.95 -8.83 7.02
CA VAL A 87 9.17 -8.21 5.93
C VAL A 87 8.26 -9.22 5.21
N GLU A 88 8.73 -10.44 4.99
CA GLU A 88 8.01 -11.51 4.29
C GLU A 88 6.82 -12.03 5.11
N GLU A 89 6.91 -11.98 6.45
CA GLU A 89 5.88 -12.43 7.38
C GLU A 89 4.85 -11.33 7.71
N LYS A 90 5.06 -10.09 7.24
CA LYS A 90 4.11 -8.98 7.44
C LYS A 90 2.86 -9.10 6.58
N LEU A 91 2.80 -10.07 5.66
CA LEU A 91 1.63 -10.33 4.82
C LEU A 91 0.46 -10.78 5.71
N PHE A 92 -0.60 -9.98 5.72
CA PHE A 92 -1.82 -10.29 6.46
C PHE A 92 -2.80 -11.08 5.60
N ARG A 93 -2.96 -10.68 4.32
CA ARG A 93 -3.89 -11.35 3.39
C ARG A 93 -3.48 -11.07 1.94
N SER A 94 -3.68 -12.07 1.08
CA SER A 94 -3.70 -11.87 -0.38
C SER A 94 -5.08 -12.23 -0.94
N VAL A 95 -5.46 -11.56 -2.03
CA VAL A 95 -6.66 -11.84 -2.82
C VAL A 95 -6.28 -11.73 -4.29
N THR A 96 -6.68 -12.70 -5.09
CA THR A 96 -6.51 -12.70 -6.55
C THR A 96 -7.89 -12.60 -7.19
N VAL A 97 -8.09 -11.64 -8.07
CA VAL A 97 -9.39 -11.39 -8.70
C VAL A 97 -9.74 -12.50 -9.69
N SER A 98 -8.76 -12.97 -10.47
CA SER A 98 -8.98 -14.05 -11.43
C SER A 98 -9.35 -15.40 -10.80
N ASP A 99 -9.03 -15.64 -9.53
CA ASP A 99 -9.36 -16.88 -8.82
C ASP A 99 -10.86 -16.98 -8.42
N ASP A 100 -11.60 -15.87 -8.45
CA ASP A 100 -13.03 -15.80 -8.12
C ASP A 100 -13.96 -15.99 -9.35
N THR A 101 -13.45 -16.59 -10.45
CA THR A 101 -14.19 -16.77 -11.72
C THR A 101 -14.44 -18.23 -12.09
#